data_AF-A0A2N9Y223-F1
#
_entry.id   AF-A0A2N9Y223-F1
#
_cell.length_a   1.000
_cell.length_b   1.000
_cell.length_c   1.000
_cell.angle_alpha   90.00
_cell.angle_beta   90.00
_cell.angle_gamma   90.00
#
_symmetry.space_group_name_H-M   'P 1'
#
loop_
_entity.id
_entity.type
_entity.pdbx_description
1 polymer ?
#
loop_
_entity_poly.entity_id
_entity_poly.type
_entity_poly.pdbx_seq_one_letter_code
_entity_poly.pdbx_strand_id
1 'polypeptide(L)'
;MGRKRIHEIEHEPIEQNLRYQGQYLDRETGLHYNTFRYYDPDIGRFTQPDPIGLLGGFNLYQYAPNGFTWIDPLGLMLLYRGVNLAEYDELMKTGKWTSPPSTLEGKWFAESYKDAVTWGEKMGHGGDFRVVQVSVPDNIADAAYKNPRLDGIGKARFINNVVLNKAKIKPKWSKYIHQPKC
;
A
#
# COMPACT_ATOMS: atom_id res chain seq x y z
N MET A 1 15.70 -60.14 6.46
CA MET A 1 15.60 -58.72 6.85
C MET A 1 15.26 -57.91 5.61
N GLY A 2 13.98 -57.72 5.32
CA GLY A 2 13.51 -57.13 4.05
C GLY A 2 13.57 -55.60 4.08
N ARG A 3 14.33 -55.00 3.15
CA ARG A 3 14.33 -53.56 2.88
C ARG A 3 12.92 -53.15 2.44
N LYS A 4 12.21 -52.37 3.26
CA LYS A 4 10.98 -51.68 2.82
C LYS A 4 11.37 -50.68 1.73
N ARG A 5 10.71 -50.76 0.56
CA ARG A 5 10.87 -49.81 -0.55
C ARG A 5 10.35 -48.44 -0.11
N ILE A 6 10.94 -47.37 -0.62
CA ILE A 6 10.71 -45.96 -0.28
C ILE A 6 9.34 -45.45 -0.81
N HIS A 7 8.41 -46.36 -1.13
CA HIS A 7 7.11 -46.08 -1.72
C HIS A 7 6.00 -46.59 -0.81
N GLU A 8 5.71 -45.81 0.23
CA GLU A 8 4.43 -45.70 0.96
C GLU A 8 4.74 -45.08 2.31
N ILE A 9 5.03 -43.78 2.30
CA ILE A 9 4.59 -42.97 3.42
C ILE A 9 3.14 -42.67 3.04
N GLU A 10 2.19 -43.38 3.64
CA GLU A 10 0.77 -43.03 3.52
C GLU A 10 0.66 -41.57 3.94
N HIS A 11 0.33 -40.71 2.99
CA HIS A 11 0.14 -39.29 3.26
C HIS A 11 -1.25 -39.19 3.87
N GLU A 12 -1.35 -39.33 5.20
CA GLU A 12 -2.61 -39.04 5.86
C GLU A 12 -2.99 -37.59 5.53
N PRO A 13 -4.18 -37.35 4.95
CA PRO A 13 -4.62 -36.00 4.66
C PRO A 13 -4.81 -35.28 6.00
N ILE A 14 -3.92 -34.31 6.26
CA ILE A 14 -4.03 -33.47 7.44
C ILE A 14 -5.28 -32.60 7.28
N GLU A 15 -6.17 -32.66 8.25
CA GLU A 15 -7.35 -31.82 8.25
C GLU A 15 -6.97 -30.34 8.36
N GLN A 16 -7.22 -29.59 7.29
CA GLN A 16 -7.05 -28.15 7.24
C GLN A 16 -8.41 -27.46 7.20
N ASN A 17 -8.85 -26.95 8.36
CA ASN A 17 -10.15 -26.29 8.51
C ASN A 17 -10.07 -24.76 8.45
N LEU A 18 -8.88 -24.15 8.46
CA LEU A 18 -8.74 -22.70 8.28
C LEU A 18 -9.11 -22.27 6.85
N ARG A 19 -9.80 -21.15 6.72
CA ARG A 19 -10.22 -20.54 5.44
C ARG A 19 -9.66 -19.12 5.33
N TYR A 20 -10.41 -18.16 4.83
CA TYR A 20 -9.98 -16.75 4.86
C TYR A 20 -9.78 -16.24 6.29
N GLN A 21 -9.18 -15.05 6.43
CA GLN A 21 -8.93 -14.42 7.74
C GLN A 21 -10.18 -14.48 8.65
N GLY A 22 -10.04 -15.16 9.79
CA GLY A 22 -11.11 -15.34 10.78
C GLY A 22 -12.13 -16.44 10.48
N GLN A 23 -11.99 -17.18 9.38
CA GLN A 23 -12.95 -18.21 8.96
C GLN A 23 -12.48 -19.63 9.30
N TYR A 24 -13.41 -20.43 9.81
CA TYR A 24 -13.24 -21.85 10.09
C TYR A 24 -14.29 -22.66 9.30
N LEU A 25 -13.86 -23.70 8.58
CA LEU A 25 -14.79 -24.59 7.88
C LEU A 25 -15.57 -25.42 8.90
N ASP A 26 -16.89 -25.26 8.87
CA ASP A 26 -17.81 -26.24 9.42
C ASP A 26 -18.07 -27.33 8.36
N ARG A 27 -17.57 -28.53 8.62
CA ARG A 27 -17.67 -29.65 7.67
C ARG A 27 -19.05 -30.26 7.58
N GLU A 28 -19.88 -30.10 8.61
CA GLU A 28 -21.24 -30.66 8.60
C GLU A 28 -22.12 -29.89 7.62
N THR A 29 -21.94 -28.57 7.53
CA THR A 29 -22.73 -27.69 6.68
C THR A 29 -22.03 -27.26 5.40
N GLY A 30 -20.71 -27.38 5.34
CA GLY A 30 -19.88 -26.82 4.26
C GLY A 30 -19.69 -25.29 4.36
N LEU A 31 -20.30 -24.65 5.37
CA LEU A 31 -20.23 -23.20 5.55
C LEU A 31 -18.96 -22.80 6.31
N HIS A 32 -18.55 -21.56 6.15
CA HIS A 32 -17.42 -21.00 6.87
C HIS A 32 -17.93 -20.17 8.06
N TYR A 33 -17.67 -20.65 9.28
CA TYR A 33 -17.99 -19.90 10.49
C TYR A 33 -17.02 -18.72 10.65
N ASN A 34 -17.57 -17.54 10.91
CA ASN A 34 -16.83 -16.31 11.06
C ASN A 34 -17.37 -15.51 12.25
N THR A 35 -16.89 -15.83 13.45
CA THR A 35 -17.22 -15.26 14.78
C THR A 35 -18.71 -15.19 15.13
N PHE A 36 -19.50 -14.42 14.41
CA PHE A 36 -20.93 -14.23 14.67
C PHE A 36 -21.83 -14.65 13.51
N ARG A 37 -21.26 -15.02 12.36
CA ARG A 37 -22.03 -15.36 11.15
C ARG A 37 -21.44 -16.54 10.40
N TYR A 38 -22.30 -17.27 9.68
CA TYR A 38 -21.89 -18.27 8.70
C TYR A 38 -21.80 -17.64 7.30
N TYR A 39 -20.68 -17.90 6.64
CA TYR A 39 -20.39 -17.48 5.28
C TYR A 39 -20.54 -18.66 4.33
N ASP A 40 -21.34 -18.48 3.28
CA ASP A 40 -21.50 -19.44 2.21
C ASP A 40 -20.48 -19.14 1.09
N PRO A 41 -19.48 -20.00 0.89
CA PRO A 41 -18.44 -19.78 -0.10
C PRO A 41 -18.96 -19.92 -1.54
N ASP A 42 -20.03 -20.67 -1.80
CA ASP A 42 -20.52 -20.95 -3.15
C ASP A 42 -21.22 -19.72 -3.75
N ILE A 43 -21.91 -18.93 -2.91
CA ILE A 43 -22.58 -17.68 -3.31
C ILE A 43 -21.85 -16.41 -2.87
N GLY A 44 -20.77 -16.57 -2.10
CA GLY A 44 -19.87 -15.50 -1.70
C GLY A 44 -20.42 -14.48 -0.70
N ARG A 45 -21.33 -14.87 0.20
CA ARG A 45 -21.99 -13.96 1.17
C ARG A 45 -22.30 -14.62 2.51
N PHE A 46 -22.63 -13.82 3.52
CA PHE A 46 -23.17 -14.35 4.77
C PHE A 46 -24.59 -14.90 4.58
N THR A 47 -24.94 -15.92 5.37
CA THR A 47 -26.30 -16.47 5.42
C THR A 47 -27.22 -15.67 6.35
N GLN A 48 -26.64 -14.87 7.24
CA GLN A 48 -27.36 -14.04 8.21
C GLN A 48 -27.08 -12.54 7.98
N PRO A 49 -28.08 -11.67 8.21
CA PRO A 49 -27.89 -10.23 8.13
C PRO A 49 -26.92 -9.74 9.21
N ASP A 50 -26.22 -8.64 8.95
CA ASP A 50 -25.29 -8.04 9.90
C ASP A 50 -26.00 -7.65 11.21
N PRO A 51 -25.55 -8.15 12.38
CA PRO A 51 -26.12 -7.80 13.68
C PRO A 51 -26.07 -6.30 13.99
N ILE A 52 -25.12 -5.55 13.40
CA ILE A 52 -25.01 -4.09 13.57
C ILE A 52 -26.04 -3.33 12.70
N GLY A 53 -26.77 -4.04 11.83
CA GLY A 53 -27.76 -3.48 10.94
C GLY A 53 -27.16 -2.52 9.91
N LEU A 54 -27.91 -1.45 9.59
CA LEU A 54 -27.53 -0.47 8.56
C LEU A 54 -26.23 0.29 8.84
N LEU A 55 -25.74 0.27 10.08
CA LEU A 55 -24.42 0.84 10.43
C LEU A 55 -23.27 0.06 9.77
N GLY A 56 -23.49 -1.20 9.40
CA GLY A 56 -22.53 -2.06 8.70
C GLY A 56 -22.51 -1.85 7.18
N GLY A 57 -23.37 -0.95 6.67
CA GLY A 57 -23.53 -0.65 5.25
C GLY A 57 -24.87 -1.12 4.67
N PHE A 58 -25.10 -0.83 3.39
CA PHE A 58 -26.36 -1.14 2.72
C PHE A 58 -26.56 -2.63 2.44
N ASN A 59 -25.48 -3.39 2.29
CA ASN A 59 -25.55 -4.83 2.03
C ASN A 59 -25.27 -5.62 3.33
N LEU A 60 -26.34 -5.96 4.04
CA LEU A 60 -26.28 -6.66 5.33
C LEU A 60 -25.69 -8.09 5.23
N TYR A 61 -25.58 -8.66 4.04
CA TYR A 61 -25.04 -10.00 3.81
C TYR A 61 -23.59 -9.99 3.28
N GLN A 62 -22.97 -8.81 3.13
CA GLN A 62 -21.65 -8.68 2.54
C GLN A 62 -20.53 -9.17 3.49
N TYR A 63 -19.59 -9.96 2.97
CA TYR A 63 -18.40 -10.38 3.73
C TYR A 63 -17.38 -9.26 3.91
N ALA A 64 -16.98 -8.62 2.81
CA ALA A 64 -16.07 -7.48 2.83
C ALA A 64 -16.45 -6.49 1.71
N PRO A 65 -16.25 -5.17 1.92
CA PRO A 65 -16.44 -4.14 0.88
C PRO A 65 -15.65 -4.46 -0.39
N ASN A 66 -14.45 -5.03 -0.24
CA ASN A 66 -13.70 -5.61 -1.33
C ASN A 66 -12.77 -6.72 -0.83
N GLY A 67 -13.12 -7.98 -1.09
CA GLY A 67 -12.31 -9.14 -0.70
C GLY A 67 -11.02 -9.33 -1.51
N PHE A 68 -10.85 -8.61 -2.62
CA PHE A 68 -9.72 -8.76 -3.54
C PHE A 68 -8.71 -7.62 -3.50
N THR A 69 -9.18 -6.37 -3.41
CA THR A 69 -8.32 -5.17 -3.56
C THR A 69 -7.93 -4.50 -2.25
N TRP A 70 -8.55 -4.89 -1.13
CA TRP A 70 -8.17 -4.37 0.20
C TRP A 70 -7.05 -5.17 0.84
N ILE A 71 -6.63 -6.25 0.18
CA ILE A 71 -5.33 -6.88 0.42
C ILE A 71 -4.30 -5.96 -0.27
N ASP A 72 -3.13 -5.76 0.31
CA ASP A 72 -1.96 -5.23 -0.41
C ASP A 72 -1.02 -6.40 -0.75
N PRO A 73 -1.19 -7.05 -1.92
CA PRO A 73 -0.36 -8.20 -2.28
C PRO A 73 1.10 -7.82 -2.55
N LEU A 74 1.37 -6.53 -2.82
CA LEU A 74 2.70 -6.06 -3.21
C LEU A 74 3.46 -5.49 -2.00
N GLY A 75 2.75 -5.09 -0.93
CA GLY A 75 3.31 -4.41 0.23
C GLY A 75 3.95 -3.08 -0.17
N LEU A 76 3.27 -2.30 -1.02
CA LEU A 76 3.80 -1.09 -1.63
C LEU A 76 2.85 0.09 -1.43
N MET A 77 3.32 1.08 -0.69
CA MET A 77 2.69 2.38 -0.58
C MET A 77 3.05 3.30 -1.77
N LEU A 78 2.03 3.95 -2.36
CA LEU A 78 2.24 5.01 -3.34
C LEU A 78 2.45 6.36 -2.65
N LEU A 79 3.54 7.04 -2.99
CA LEU A 79 3.88 8.35 -2.47
C LEU A 79 4.22 9.33 -3.61
N TYR A 80 4.03 10.62 -3.38
CA TYR A 80 4.14 11.67 -4.40
C TYR A 80 5.08 12.79 -3.96
N ARG A 81 5.80 13.41 -4.90
CA ARG A 81 6.67 14.56 -4.60
C ARG A 81 6.72 15.53 -5.76
N GLY A 82 6.61 16.83 -5.48
CA GLY A 82 6.99 17.89 -6.41
C GLY A 82 8.51 17.99 -6.51
N VAL A 83 9.05 17.86 -7.71
CA VAL A 83 10.48 18.01 -8.04
C VAL A 83 10.62 19.07 -9.12
N ASN A 84 11.61 19.96 -8.97
CA ASN A 84 11.92 20.90 -10.04
C ASN A 84 12.50 20.16 -11.25
N LEU A 85 12.55 20.82 -12.41
CA LEU A 85 12.95 20.17 -13.67
C LEU A 85 14.40 19.66 -13.63
N ALA A 86 15.32 20.40 -13.02
CA ALA A 86 16.73 20.00 -12.92
C ALA A 86 16.91 18.75 -12.02
N GLU A 87 16.25 18.72 -10.86
CA GLU A 87 16.23 17.57 -9.94
C GLU A 87 15.60 16.37 -10.63
N TYR A 88 14.52 16.57 -11.40
CA TYR A 88 13.89 15.50 -12.17
C TYR A 88 14.86 14.91 -13.21
N ASP A 89 15.51 15.76 -14.01
CA ASP A 89 16.44 15.30 -15.06
C ASP A 89 17.63 14.56 -14.47
N GLU A 90 18.20 15.05 -13.36
CA GLU A 90 19.27 14.37 -12.64
C GLU A 90 18.81 13.03 -12.06
N LEU A 91 17.62 13.00 -11.45
CA LEU A 91 17.03 11.78 -10.91
C LEU A 91 16.78 10.73 -12.00
N MET A 92 16.29 11.14 -13.16
CA MET A 92 16.06 10.22 -14.29
C MET A 92 17.38 9.75 -14.93
N LYS A 93 18.41 10.59 -14.95
CA LYS A 93 19.74 10.25 -15.48
C LYS A 93 20.53 9.33 -14.56
N THR A 94 20.54 9.61 -13.26
CA THR A 94 21.37 8.90 -12.27
C THR A 94 20.62 7.78 -11.56
N GLY A 95 19.29 7.87 -11.49
CA GLY A 95 18.46 7.01 -10.68
C GLY A 95 18.68 7.16 -9.18
N LYS A 96 19.31 8.26 -8.72
CA LYS A 96 19.66 8.49 -7.32
C LYS A 96 18.97 9.75 -6.78
N TRP A 97 18.48 9.64 -5.55
CA TRP A 97 18.01 10.76 -4.75
C TRP A 97 19.20 11.45 -4.07
N THR A 98 19.40 12.71 -4.41
CA THR A 98 20.47 13.56 -3.87
C THR A 98 19.86 14.77 -3.17
N SER A 99 20.52 15.26 -2.12
CA SER A 99 20.18 16.53 -1.47
C SER A 99 21.43 17.41 -1.45
N PRO A 100 21.29 18.74 -1.54
CA PRO A 100 22.41 19.64 -1.37
C PRO A 100 23.07 19.43 0.00
N PRO A 101 24.40 19.64 0.13
CA PRO A 101 25.14 19.39 1.38
C PRO A 101 24.61 20.14 2.62
N SER A 102 23.89 21.24 2.42
CA SER A 102 23.30 22.08 3.47
C SER A 102 21.90 21.65 3.91
N THR A 103 21.34 20.58 3.33
CA THR A 103 19.96 20.14 3.58
C THR A 103 19.96 18.81 4.32
N LEU A 104 18.89 18.53 5.09
CA LEU A 104 18.66 17.18 5.60
C LEU A 104 18.78 16.15 4.47
N GLU A 105 19.51 15.06 4.72
CA GLU A 105 19.78 13.99 3.75
C GLU A 105 18.55 13.12 3.48
N GLY A 106 17.44 13.72 3.06
CA GLY A 106 16.21 13.00 2.73
C GLY A 106 15.20 13.83 1.98
N LYS A 107 14.07 13.20 1.68
CA LYS A 107 13.00 13.77 0.87
C LYS A 107 11.67 13.60 1.59
N TRP A 108 10.88 14.66 1.54
CA TRP A 108 9.48 14.63 1.90
C TRP A 108 8.65 14.16 0.70
N PHE A 109 7.74 13.22 0.97
CA PHE A 109 6.74 12.75 0.03
C PHE A 109 5.34 12.92 0.64
N ALA A 110 4.37 13.34 -0.16
CA ALA A 110 2.97 13.38 0.20
C ALA A 110 2.31 12.01 -0.02
N GLU A 111 1.31 11.70 0.82
CA GLU A 111 0.47 10.50 0.63
C GLU A 111 -0.59 10.71 -0.47
N SER A 112 -0.78 11.95 -0.94
CA SER A 112 -1.72 12.27 -2.02
C SER A 112 -1.06 13.10 -3.13
N TYR A 113 -1.48 12.85 -4.37
CA TYR A 113 -1.06 13.64 -5.53
C TYR A 113 -1.42 15.12 -5.36
N LYS A 114 -2.62 15.41 -4.83
CA LYS A 114 -3.12 16.78 -4.63
C LYS A 114 -2.21 17.57 -3.71
N ASP A 115 -1.81 16.98 -2.59
CA ASP A 115 -0.93 17.64 -1.62
C ASP A 115 0.47 17.87 -2.19
N ALA A 116 0.98 16.93 -3.00
CA ALA A 116 2.26 17.11 -3.71
C ALA A 116 2.21 18.26 -4.73
N VAL A 117 1.10 18.43 -5.44
CA VAL A 117 0.90 19.59 -6.33
C VAL A 117 0.90 20.88 -5.51
N THR A 118 0.11 20.95 -4.43
CA THR A 118 0.02 22.14 -3.58
C THR A 118 1.38 22.50 -2.95
N TRP A 119 2.18 21.52 -2.53
CA TRP A 119 3.56 21.81 -2.10
C TRP A 119 4.43 22.32 -3.23
N GLY A 120 4.37 21.69 -4.41
CA GLY A 120 5.13 22.15 -5.56
C GLY A 120 4.79 23.58 -5.94
N GLU A 121 3.50 23.96 -5.92
CA GLU A 121 3.02 25.33 -6.15
C GLU A 121 3.52 26.30 -5.07
N LYS A 122 3.46 25.91 -3.79
CA LYS A 122 3.86 26.78 -2.67
C LYS A 122 5.38 26.93 -2.53
N MET A 123 6.15 25.88 -2.83
CA MET A 123 7.59 25.80 -2.58
C MET A 123 8.44 25.81 -3.85
N GLY A 124 7.86 25.67 -5.04
CA GLY A 124 8.56 25.48 -6.33
C GLY A 124 9.38 26.66 -6.83
N HIS A 125 9.63 27.65 -5.97
CA HIS A 125 10.50 28.80 -6.25
C HIS A 125 10.16 29.56 -7.56
N GLY A 126 8.88 29.55 -7.97
CA GLY A 126 8.38 30.32 -9.12
C GLY A 126 8.65 29.70 -10.50
N GLY A 127 8.95 28.40 -10.57
CA GLY A 127 9.22 27.69 -11.81
C GLY A 127 8.31 26.47 -12.02
N ASP A 128 8.19 26.06 -13.28
CA ASP A 128 7.53 24.81 -13.65
C ASP A 128 8.22 23.62 -12.97
N PHE A 129 7.44 22.60 -12.65
CA PHE A 129 7.92 21.44 -11.90
C PHE A 129 7.19 20.18 -12.36
N ARG A 130 7.67 19.01 -11.90
CA ARG A 130 6.97 17.74 -12.09
C ARG A 130 6.55 17.16 -10.75
N VAL A 131 5.36 16.58 -10.68
CA VAL A 131 5.00 15.68 -9.58
C VAL A 131 5.38 14.26 -10.01
N VAL A 132 6.23 13.61 -9.23
CA VAL A 132 6.61 12.21 -9.41
C VAL A 132 5.83 11.31 -8.45
N GLN A 133 5.46 10.12 -8.92
CA GLN A 133 4.91 9.04 -8.11
C GLN A 133 5.96 7.94 -7.93
N VAL A 134 6.15 7.49 -6.70
CA VAL A 134 7.03 6.38 -6.34
C VAL A 134 6.24 5.27 -5.67
N SER A 135 6.69 4.02 -5.83
CA SER A 135 6.22 2.91 -5.00
C SER A 135 7.28 2.61 -3.94
N VAL A 136 6.87 2.62 -2.68
CA VAL A 136 7.76 2.41 -1.53
C VAL A 136 7.29 1.18 -0.75
N PRO A 137 8.16 0.21 -0.44
CA PRO A 137 7.82 -0.91 0.43
C PRO A 137 7.22 -0.47 1.76
N ASP A 138 6.17 -1.13 2.22
CA ASP A 138 5.43 -0.75 3.43
C ASP A 138 6.32 -0.69 4.66
N ASN A 139 7.26 -1.62 4.81
CA ASN A 139 8.21 -1.59 5.91
C ASN A 139 9.06 -0.31 5.95
N ILE A 140 9.40 0.25 4.78
CA ILE A 140 10.11 1.53 4.67
C ILE A 140 9.15 2.68 4.89
N ALA A 141 7.97 2.64 4.27
CA ALA A 141 6.98 3.70 4.39
C ALA A 141 6.51 3.85 5.84
N ASP A 142 6.29 2.76 6.56
CA ASP A 142 5.82 2.78 7.95
C ASP A 142 6.87 3.12 8.97
N ALA A 143 8.14 2.79 8.70
CA ALA A 143 9.27 3.25 9.48
C ALA A 143 9.63 4.73 9.20
N ALA A 144 9.15 5.30 8.10
CA ALA A 144 9.39 6.70 7.76
C ALA A 144 8.76 7.64 8.78
N TYR A 145 9.38 8.79 9.00
CA TYR A 145 8.80 9.81 9.88
C TYR A 145 7.53 10.39 9.25
N LYS A 146 6.42 10.35 9.98
CA LYS A 146 5.08 10.73 9.51
C LYS A 146 4.73 12.12 10.06
N ASN A 147 4.27 13.01 9.19
CA ASN A 147 3.66 14.28 9.60
C ASN A 147 2.25 14.34 9.01
N PRO A 148 1.19 14.38 9.84
CA PRO A 148 -0.18 14.37 9.34
C PRO A 148 -0.59 15.66 8.62
N ARG A 149 0.17 16.75 8.80
CA ARG A 149 -0.15 18.07 8.24
C ARG A 149 1.11 18.91 7.99
N LEU A 150 2.03 18.42 7.17
CA LEU A 150 3.26 19.14 6.86
C LEU A 150 2.95 20.46 6.13
N ASP A 151 3.52 21.56 6.64
CA ASP A 151 3.33 22.95 6.17
C ASP A 151 1.86 23.41 6.05
N GLY A 152 0.96 22.78 6.82
CA GLY A 152 -0.47 23.05 6.82
C GLY A 152 -1.26 22.34 5.71
N ILE A 153 -0.60 21.56 4.85
CA ILE A 153 -1.17 21.04 3.60
C ILE A 153 -1.77 19.64 3.79
N GLY A 154 -0.95 18.64 4.08
CA GLY A 154 -1.43 17.26 4.12
C GLY A 154 -0.44 16.27 4.73
N LYS A 155 -0.80 14.99 4.63
CA LYS A 155 -0.02 13.89 5.20
C LYS A 155 1.27 13.69 4.40
N ALA A 156 2.37 13.59 5.13
CA ALA A 156 3.72 13.53 4.60
C ALA A 156 4.54 12.43 5.27
N ARG A 157 5.48 11.88 4.50
CA ARG A 157 6.52 10.98 5.00
C ARG A 157 7.90 11.48 4.61
N PHE A 158 8.81 11.51 5.58
CA PHE A 158 10.21 11.81 5.34
C PHE A 158 11.01 10.52 5.24
N ILE A 159 11.72 10.35 4.11
CA ILE A 159 12.56 9.18 3.84
C ILE A 159 13.98 9.66 3.54
N ASN A 160 14.96 9.07 4.22
CA ASN A 160 16.37 9.40 4.03
C ASN A 160 16.87 8.92 2.65
N ASN A 161 17.76 9.69 2.01
CA ASN A 161 18.35 9.39 0.70
C ASN A 161 19.09 8.05 0.68
N VAL A 162 19.78 7.68 1.76
CA VAL A 162 20.45 6.38 1.90
C VAL A 162 19.43 5.25 1.77
N VAL A 163 18.28 5.38 2.43
CA VAL A 163 17.21 4.37 2.37
C VAL A 163 16.58 4.32 0.98
N LEU A 164 16.24 5.48 0.42
CA LEU A 164 15.67 5.59 -0.93
C LEU A 164 16.57 4.93 -1.99
N ASN A 165 17.85 5.24 -1.95
CA ASN A 165 18.84 4.76 -2.90
C ASN A 165 19.17 3.27 -2.69
N LYS A 166 19.30 2.82 -1.44
CA LYS A 166 19.52 1.40 -1.11
C LYS A 166 18.34 0.53 -1.56
N ALA A 167 17.11 1.00 -1.35
CA ALA A 167 15.89 0.33 -1.81
C ALA A 167 15.62 0.51 -3.32
N LYS A 168 16.47 1.26 -4.04
CA LYS A 168 16.34 1.55 -5.48
C LYS A 168 14.97 2.14 -5.84
N ILE A 169 14.40 2.96 -4.95
CA ILE A 169 13.11 3.62 -5.18
C ILE A 169 13.27 4.64 -6.29
N LYS A 170 12.47 4.51 -7.35
CA LYS A 170 12.51 5.40 -8.52
C LYS A 170 11.11 5.89 -8.89
N PRO A 171 10.99 7.06 -9.53
CA PRO A 171 9.73 7.49 -10.13
C PRO A 171 9.21 6.43 -11.11
N LYS A 172 7.95 6.02 -10.93
CA LYS A 172 7.24 5.15 -11.90
C LYS A 172 6.41 5.95 -12.88
N TRP A 173 5.97 7.13 -12.46
CA TRP A 173 5.15 8.02 -13.24
C TRP A 173 5.47 9.46 -12.84
N SER A 174 5.29 10.39 -13.77
CA SER A 174 5.41 11.81 -13.48
C SER A 174 4.47 12.65 -14.33
N LYS A 175 4.05 13.80 -13.81
CA LYS A 175 3.25 14.79 -14.54
C LYS A 175 3.84 16.17 -14.43
N TYR A 176 3.91 16.84 -15.57
CA TYR A 176 4.34 18.23 -15.67
C TYR A 176 3.26 19.15 -15.14
N ILE A 177 3.66 20.13 -14.34
CA ILE A 177 2.81 21.18 -13.82
C ILE A 177 3.40 22.52 -14.25
N HIS A 178 2.62 23.25 -15.04
CA HIS A 178 2.94 24.63 -15.40
C HIS A 178 2.54 25.54 -14.23
N GLN A 179 3.48 26.34 -13.73
CA GLN A 179 3.19 27.41 -12.79
C GLN A 179 3.10 28.72 -13.58
N PRO A 180 1.95 29.43 -13.52
CA PRO A 180 1.88 30.75 -14.10
C PRO A 180 2.88 31.65 -13.39
N LYS A 181 3.77 32.29 -14.17
CA LYS A 181 4.65 33.34 -13.64
C LYS A 181 3.76 34.50 -13.20
N CYS A 182 3.89 34.90 -11.93
CA CYS A 182 3.30 36.15 -11.45
C CYS A 182 3.90 37.34 -12.18
#